data_AF-Q4CRL7-F1
#
_entry.id   AF-Q4CRL7-F1
#
_cell.length_a   1.000
_cell.length_b   1.000
_cell.length_c   1.000
_cell.angle_alpha   90.00
_cell.angle_beta   90.00
_cell.angle_gamma   90.00
#
_symmetry.space_group_name_H-M   'P 1'
#
loop_
_entity.id
_entity.type
_entity.pdbx_description
1 polymer ?
#
loop_
_entity_poly.entity_id
_entity_poly.type
_entity_poly.pdbx_seq_one_letter_code
_entity_poly.pdbx_strand_id
1 'polypeptide(L)'
;TAIDAALTQDEKRANANDFNDEAFFDTDPSKFMLDGQTLILPNVQATDPLMHRIESLRLFLENKLGESALIASYRQMNNIAVDDDEAMQRVADMLPEEHQRFIPLIAQLIVCEDAFNRHLLQ
;
A
#
# COMPACT_ATOMS: atom_id res chain seq x y z
N THR A 1 14.35 -17.87 -40.21
CA THR A 1 15.16 -16.62 -40.40
C THR A 1 15.94 -16.35 -39.12
N ALA A 2 16.81 -15.32 -39.09
CA ALA A 2 17.47 -14.90 -37.85
C ALA A 2 16.46 -14.57 -36.72
N ILE A 3 15.23 -14.21 -37.09
CA ILE A 3 14.10 -13.95 -36.17
C ILE A 3 13.65 -15.25 -35.48
N ASP A 4 13.48 -16.35 -36.21
CA ASP A 4 13.07 -17.65 -35.62
C ASP A 4 14.12 -18.19 -34.62
N ALA A 5 15.40 -17.93 -34.87
CA ALA A 5 16.49 -18.34 -33.99
C ALA A 5 16.55 -17.51 -32.68
N ALA A 6 16.14 -16.24 -32.72
CA ALA A 6 16.04 -15.41 -31.51
C ALA A 6 14.86 -15.84 -30.63
N LEU A 7 13.70 -16.12 -31.24
CA LEU A 7 12.50 -16.56 -30.51
C LEU A 7 12.72 -17.90 -29.78
N THR A 8 13.48 -18.82 -30.38
CA THR A 8 13.79 -20.12 -29.74
C THR A 8 14.88 -20.05 -28.66
N GLN A 9 15.69 -18.98 -28.63
CA GLN A 9 16.71 -18.79 -27.60
C GLN A 9 16.20 -18.05 -26.37
N ASP A 10 15.24 -17.13 -26.52
CA ASP A 10 14.68 -16.38 -25.39
C ASP A 10 13.74 -17.22 -24.50
N GLU A 11 13.07 -18.25 -25.04
CA GLU A 11 12.20 -19.12 -24.24
C GLU A 11 12.94 -19.89 -23.13
N LYS A 12 14.28 -20.00 -23.20
CA LYS A 12 15.08 -20.70 -22.18
C LYS A 12 15.75 -19.78 -21.16
N ARG A 13 15.65 -18.46 -21.28
CA ARG A 13 16.32 -17.51 -20.37
C ARG A 13 15.40 -16.50 -19.69
N ALA A 14 14.08 -16.64 -19.83
CA ALA A 14 13.16 -16.02 -18.90
C ALA A 14 13.36 -16.67 -17.51
N ASN A 15 14.23 -16.04 -16.72
CA ASN A 15 14.50 -16.37 -15.33
C ASN A 15 13.16 -16.25 -14.58
N ALA A 16 12.51 -17.38 -14.30
CA ALA A 16 11.27 -17.43 -13.51
C ALA A 16 11.43 -16.86 -12.08
N ASN A 17 12.67 -16.54 -11.68
CA ASN A 17 12.98 -15.91 -10.40
C ASN A 17 12.65 -14.42 -10.34
N ASP A 18 12.42 -13.73 -11.46
CA ASP A 18 12.08 -12.29 -11.45
C ASP A 18 10.60 -12.06 -11.10
N PHE A 19 9.75 -13.08 -11.28
CA PHE A 19 8.35 -13.13 -10.86
C PHE A 19 8.17 -13.89 -9.54
N ASN A 20 9.17 -13.79 -8.64
CA ASN A 20 8.99 -14.36 -7.31
C ASN A 20 8.10 -13.40 -6.49
N ASP A 21 6.83 -13.74 -6.35
CA ASP A 21 5.85 -13.02 -5.50
C ASP A 21 6.36 -12.84 -4.05
N GLU A 22 7.37 -13.61 -3.63
CA GLU A 22 8.12 -13.43 -2.38
C GLU A 22 8.80 -12.06 -2.23
N ALA A 23 8.95 -11.28 -3.30
CA ALA A 23 9.44 -9.90 -3.21
C ALA A 23 8.46 -8.95 -2.49
N PHE A 24 7.18 -9.32 -2.37
CA PHE A 24 6.12 -8.45 -1.82
C PHE A 24 5.39 -9.05 -0.59
N PHE A 25 5.95 -10.06 0.09
CA PHE A 25 5.31 -10.71 1.26
C PHE A 25 5.79 -10.22 2.63
N ASP A 26 6.36 -9.03 2.79
CA ASP A 26 6.40 -8.43 4.13
C ASP A 26 5.01 -7.84 4.46
N THR A 27 4.03 -8.75 4.60
CA THR A 27 2.71 -8.46 5.19
C THR A 27 2.78 -8.42 6.71
N ASP A 28 3.98 -8.39 7.32
CA ASP A 28 4.07 -8.20 8.76
C ASP A 28 3.40 -6.85 9.09
N PRO A 29 2.22 -6.87 9.74
CA PRO A 29 1.55 -5.63 10.08
C PRO A 29 2.38 -4.83 11.08
N SER A 30 3.51 -5.34 11.59
CA SER A 30 4.44 -4.65 12.51
C SER A 30 5.06 -3.37 11.92
N LYS A 31 5.15 -3.24 10.59
CA LYS A 31 5.85 -2.13 9.94
C LYS A 31 5.04 -1.51 8.80
N PHE A 32 4.97 -0.18 8.81
CA PHE A 32 4.46 0.57 7.66
C PHE A 32 5.60 0.87 6.70
N MET A 33 5.33 0.80 5.40
CA MET A 33 6.32 1.00 4.34
C MET A 33 5.96 2.21 3.47
N LEU A 34 6.93 3.08 3.23
CA LEU A 34 6.83 4.24 2.34
C LEU A 34 8.10 4.32 1.48
N ASP A 35 7.95 4.42 0.16
CA ASP A 35 9.06 4.52 -0.79
C ASP A 35 10.12 3.39 -0.62
N GLY A 36 9.65 2.17 -0.31
CA GLY A 36 10.50 0.99 -0.09
C GLY A 36 11.23 0.96 1.26
N GLN A 37 10.98 1.93 2.14
CA GLN A 37 11.59 2.01 3.48
C GLN A 37 10.55 1.88 4.59
N THR A 38 10.95 1.34 5.72
CA THR A 38 10.11 1.33 6.92
C THR A 38 9.88 2.77 7.40
N LEU A 39 8.61 3.18 7.47
CA LEU A 39 8.19 4.46 8.00
C LEU A 39 8.40 4.47 9.52
N ILE A 40 9.20 5.42 10.00
CA ILE A 40 9.41 5.65 11.42
C ILE A 40 8.41 6.70 11.92
N LEU A 41 7.43 6.24 12.70
CA LEU A 41 6.46 7.11 13.36
C LEU A 41 7.00 7.60 14.72
N PRO A 42 6.76 8.87 15.11
CA PRO A 42 7.19 9.37 16.41
C PRO A 42 6.58 8.56 17.56
N ASN A 43 7.41 8.19 18.54
CA ASN A 43 6.99 7.47 19.76
C ASN A 43 6.32 6.10 19.52
N VAL A 44 6.48 5.51 18.33
CA VAL A 44 5.97 4.19 18.01
C VAL A 44 7.10 3.19 17.92
N GLN A 45 6.95 2.06 18.60
CA GLN A 45 7.80 0.88 18.47
C GLN A 45 7.06 -0.20 17.68
N ALA A 46 7.81 -1.07 17.00
CA ALA A 46 7.24 -2.21 16.28
C ALA A 46 6.47 -3.18 17.22
N THR A 47 6.81 -3.19 18.50
CA THR A 47 6.17 -4.00 19.55
C THR A 47 4.88 -3.40 20.11
N ASP A 48 4.52 -2.17 19.74
CA ASP A 48 3.32 -1.54 20.27
C ASP A 48 2.05 -2.26 19.79
N PRO A 49 0.94 -2.21 20.56
CA PRO A 49 -0.33 -2.76 20.12
C PRO A 49 -0.76 -2.22 18.76
N LEU A 50 -1.33 -3.08 17.92
CA LEU A 50 -1.71 -2.72 16.55
C LEU A 50 -2.59 -1.46 16.51
N MET A 51 -3.54 -1.30 17.43
CA MET A 51 -4.40 -0.12 17.54
C MET A 51 -3.60 1.18 17.75
N HIS A 52 -2.54 1.15 18.57
CA HIS A 52 -1.68 2.31 18.79
C HIS A 52 -0.91 2.68 17.50
N ARG A 53 -0.49 1.67 16.74
CA ARG A 53 0.23 1.88 15.48
C ARG A 53 -0.68 2.41 14.38
N ILE A 54 -1.92 1.90 14.29
CA ILE A 54 -2.99 2.42 13.44
C ILE A 54 -3.26 3.90 13.76
N GLU A 55 -3.45 4.22 15.05
CA GLU A 55 -3.68 5.60 15.52
C GLU A 55 -2.57 6.55 15.09
N SER A 56 -1.33 6.16 15.35
CA SER A 56 -0.16 6.96 15.01
C SER A 56 0.02 7.13 13.50
N LEU A 57 -0.29 6.10 12.69
CA LEU A 57 -0.28 6.23 11.24
C LEU A 57 -1.36 7.22 10.77
N ARG A 58 -2.57 7.14 11.34
CA ARG A 58 -3.67 8.04 10.99
C ARG A 58 -3.31 9.50 11.31
N LEU A 59 -2.79 9.78 12.50
CA LEU A 59 -2.34 11.12 12.89
C LEU A 59 -1.19 11.63 12.00
N PHE A 60 -0.27 10.74 11.60
CA PHE A 60 0.79 11.08 10.65
C PHE A 60 0.22 11.49 9.29
N LEU A 61 -0.71 10.70 8.74
CA LEU A 61 -1.36 11.00 7.47
C LEU A 61 -2.20 12.28 7.55
N GLU A 62 -2.94 12.49 8.63
CA GLU A 62 -3.74 13.70 8.87
C GLU A 62 -2.84 14.95 8.89
N ASN A 63 -1.69 14.88 9.55
CA ASN A 63 -0.73 15.99 9.58
C ASN A 63 -0.08 16.27 8.21
N LYS A 64 0.02 15.28 7.33
CA LYS A 64 0.58 15.45 5.97
C LYS A 64 -0.45 15.91 4.96
N LEU A 65 -1.64 15.31 4.97
CA LEU A 65 -2.68 15.49 3.96
C LEU A 65 -3.72 16.53 4.35
N GLY A 66 -3.92 16.73 5.66
CA GLY A 66 -5.11 17.36 6.21
C GLY A 66 -6.27 16.37 6.34
N GLU A 67 -7.11 16.59 7.35
CA GLU A 67 -8.24 15.72 7.69
C GLU A 67 -9.18 15.49 6.50
N SER A 68 -9.57 16.56 5.80
CA SER A 68 -10.51 16.46 4.68
C SER A 68 -9.98 15.59 3.53
N ALA A 69 -8.71 15.75 3.16
CA ALA A 69 -8.09 14.98 2.08
C ALA A 69 -7.90 13.51 2.47
N LEU A 70 -7.50 13.24 3.71
CA LEU A 70 -7.40 11.89 4.25
C LEU A 70 -8.76 11.18 4.22
N ILE A 71 -9.81 11.80 4.79
CA ILE A 71 -11.15 11.20 4.83
C ILE A 71 -11.67 10.92 3.42
N ALA A 72 -11.49 11.86 2.49
CA ALA A 72 -11.98 11.71 1.14
C ALA A 72 -11.26 10.57 0.41
N SER A 73 -9.92 10.52 0.47
CA SER A 73 -9.11 9.47 -0.16
C SER A 73 -9.38 8.09 0.45
N TYR A 74 -9.49 8.02 1.79
CA TYR A 74 -9.82 6.81 2.52
C TYR A 74 -11.19 6.25 2.10
N ARG A 75 -12.21 7.11 2.00
CA ARG A 75 -13.54 6.70 1.54
C ARG A 75 -13.52 6.25 0.08
N GLN A 76 -12.80 6.94 -0.78
CA GLN A 76 -12.68 6.54 -2.18
C GLN A 76 -12.03 5.15 -2.31
N MET A 77 -10.96 4.89 -1.55
CA MET A 77 -10.27 3.60 -1.55
C MET A 77 -11.12 2.45 -0.98
N ASN A 78 -11.97 2.72 0.00
CA ASN A 78 -12.88 1.70 0.56
C ASN A 78 -14.09 1.39 -0.33
N ASN A 79 -14.38 2.20 -1.35
CA ASN A 79 -15.53 2.03 -2.24
C ASN A 79 -15.11 1.72 -3.69
N ILE A 80 -13.90 1.18 -3.89
CA ILE A 80 -13.44 0.76 -5.21
C ILE A 80 -14.23 -0.47 -5.65
N ALA A 81 -14.92 -0.37 -6.78
CA ALA A 81 -15.56 -1.51 -7.41
C ALA A 81 -14.52 -2.40 -8.12
N VAL A 82 -14.80 -3.70 -8.22
CA VAL A 82 -13.86 -4.70 -8.77
C VAL A 82 -13.51 -4.44 -10.24
N ASP A 83 -14.40 -3.79 -10.98
CA ASP A 83 -14.32 -3.48 -12.40
C ASP A 83 -13.96 -2.00 -12.69
N ASP A 84 -13.47 -1.28 -11.69
CA ASP A 84 -13.19 0.16 -11.78
C ASP A 84 -11.70 0.45 -11.91
N ASP A 85 -11.19 0.27 -13.13
CA ASP A 85 -9.76 0.46 -13.47
C ASP A 85 -9.26 1.90 -13.21
N GLU A 86 -10.16 2.89 -13.19
CA GLU A 86 -9.84 4.30 -12.98
C GLU A 86 -9.84 4.72 -11.50
N ALA A 87 -10.23 3.82 -10.59
CA ALA A 87 -10.43 4.18 -9.19
C ALA A 87 -9.17 4.73 -8.52
N MET A 88 -8.01 4.13 -8.79
CA MET A 88 -6.74 4.59 -8.24
C MET A 88 -6.30 5.93 -8.83
N GLN A 89 -6.60 6.19 -10.10
CA GLN A 89 -6.34 7.50 -10.70
C GLN A 89 -7.19 8.58 -10.02
N ARG A 90 -8.47 8.31 -9.75
CA ARG A 90 -9.32 9.25 -9.01
C ARG A 90 -8.81 9.52 -7.59
N VAL A 91 -8.27 8.52 -6.90
CA VAL A 91 -7.61 8.73 -5.60
C VAL A 91 -6.40 9.64 -5.75
N ALA A 92 -5.58 9.44 -6.79
CA ALA A 92 -4.42 10.29 -7.06
C ALA A 92 -4.81 11.75 -7.36
N ASP A 93 -5.86 11.95 -8.16
CA ASP A 93 -6.35 13.29 -8.54
C ASP A 93 -6.96 14.07 -7.36
N MET A 94 -7.35 13.38 -6.29
CA MET A 94 -7.85 14.01 -5.04
C MET A 94 -6.72 14.61 -4.19
N LEU A 95 -5.46 14.30 -4.50
CA LEU A 95 -4.29 14.72 -3.74
C LEU A 95 -3.37 15.57 -4.61
N PRO A 96 -2.73 16.62 -4.03
CA PRO A 96 -1.58 17.25 -4.68
C PRO A 96 -0.52 16.20 -5.05
N GLU A 97 0.19 16.41 -6.16
CA GLU A 97 1.19 15.47 -6.68
C GLU A 97 2.22 15.04 -5.61
N GLU A 98 2.70 15.99 -4.79
CA GLU A 98 3.64 15.76 -3.68
C GLU A 98 3.09 14.86 -2.56
N HIS A 99 1.77 14.71 -2.47
CA HIS A 99 1.07 13.90 -1.47
C HIS A 99 0.67 12.52 -1.98
N GLN A 100 0.70 12.29 -3.30
CA GLN A 100 0.30 11.00 -3.89
C GLN A 100 1.17 9.83 -3.40
N ARG A 101 2.42 10.09 -3.00
CA ARG A 101 3.30 9.09 -2.38
C ARG A 101 2.72 8.47 -1.09
N PHE A 102 1.76 9.12 -0.44
CA PHE A 102 1.13 8.61 0.77
C PHE A 102 -0.06 7.67 0.50
N ILE A 103 -0.49 7.49 -0.75
CA ILE A 103 -1.60 6.58 -1.11
C ILE A 103 -1.34 5.14 -0.61
N PRO A 104 -0.14 4.54 -0.77
CA PRO A 104 0.15 3.22 -0.21
C PRO A 104 0.02 3.16 1.33
N LEU A 105 0.23 4.26 2.04
CA LEU A 105 0.04 4.31 3.50
C LEU A 105 -1.45 4.36 3.87
N ILE A 106 -2.29 5.01 3.06
CA ILE A 106 -3.75 4.96 3.25
C ILE A 106 -4.26 3.53 3.04
N ALA A 107 -3.75 2.82 2.04
CA ALA A 107 -4.05 1.40 1.84
C ALA A 107 -3.64 0.56 3.07
N GLN A 108 -2.41 0.75 3.57
CA GLN A 108 -1.92 0.05 4.76
C GLN A 108 -2.77 0.36 6.01
N LEU A 109 -3.20 1.61 6.18
CA LEU A 109 -4.12 2.01 7.25
C LEU A 109 -5.41 1.19 7.19
N ILE A 110 -6.06 1.14 6.02
CA ILE A 110 -7.30 0.38 5.80
C ILE A 110 -7.11 -1.11 6.12
N VAL A 111 -6.05 -1.73 5.59
CA VAL A 111 -5.75 -3.16 5.82
C VAL A 111 -5.56 -3.46 7.31
N CYS A 112 -4.84 -2.60 8.04
CA CYS A 112 -4.61 -2.77 9.46
C CYS A 112 -5.89 -2.57 10.28
N GLU A 113 -6.71 -1.56 9.95
CA GLU A 113 -8.01 -1.33 10.59
C GLU A 113 -8.96 -2.50 10.37
N ASP A 114 -9.02 -3.03 9.15
CA ASP A 114 -9.83 -4.21 8.85
C ASP A 114 -9.34 -5.45 9.62
N ALA A 115 -8.02 -5.65 9.73
CA ALA A 115 -7.45 -6.73 10.52
C ALA A 115 -7.80 -6.61 12.01
N PHE A 116 -7.74 -5.39 12.55
CA PHE A 116 -8.14 -5.10 13.92
C PHE A 116 -9.64 -5.31 14.15
N ASN A 117 -10.49 -4.80 13.25
CA ASN A 117 -11.95 -4.94 13.32
C ASN A 117 -12.40 -6.40 13.23
N ARG A 118 -11.76 -7.20 12.37
CA ARG A 118 -12.02 -8.65 12.29
C ARG A 118 -11.68 -9.39 13.58
N HIS A 119 -10.67 -8.92 14.32
CA HIS A 119 -10.31 -9.51 15.60
C HIS A 119 -11.29 -9.14 16.72
N LEU A 120 -11.82 -7.90 16.70
CA LEU A 120 -12.78 -7.43 17.70
C LEU A 120 -14.15 -8.10 17.60
N LEU A 121 -14.51 -8.61 16.42
CA LEU A 121 -15.79 -9.29 16.17
C LEU A 121 -15.78 -10.80 16.50
N GLN A 122 -14.64 -11.35 16.95
CA GLN A 122 -14.48 -12.75 17.36
C GLN A 122 -14.57 -12.88 18.88
#